data_AF-A0A1G9BB71-F1
#
_entry.id   AF-A0A1G9BB71-F1
#
_cell.length_a   1.000
_cell.length_b   1.000
_cell.length_c   1.000
_cell.angle_alpha   90.00
_cell.angle_beta   90.00
_cell.angle_gamma   90.00
#
_symmetry.space_group_name_H-M   'P 1'
#
loop_
_entity.id
_entity.type
_entity.pdbx_description
1 polymer ?
#
loop_
_entity_poly.entity_id
_entity_poly.type
_entity_poly.pdbx_seq_one_letter_code
_entity_poly.pdbx_strand_id
1 'polypeptide(L)'
;MNLEAAVTSKTDIPAHDDCIGSYTYEEFFEAARRFHGYPAPGLMLGGYMMEEARKHLPEGTIFDAVSETSWCLPDAVQMLTFCSVGNGWLKIKNLGVYALSLYDKYTGKGIRIRVDPVKLEDWPEVKSWFYKLKPKKEQDTERLQSEIRQAGASFCSLEAIQMKPEVMGHRSKGGITTCPLCGDAYPGSFGAICRTCQGEGPYLEKESSRELKVENLPHGLKSVPISEAVGKTAVHDMTRIVPGKSKGPEFFKDHNFSAGDVCRLQLIGKNHIYVDEGDIPDGEWVHENEVAETFGRIMAGEGITQAGPPREGKVTLVAEQDGILVTDLEMMTHFNFVPNVMVAARKSGSLVKKGTRFAGTRAIPLYLSRNNFSQAVSSLNGEPLFKIAPLRKAKVGLLITGDEVFNGLIEDKFEAIITAKVQALGSEIVRTVIGPDSRDLIRDAAKSLMDEGCDLIITTAGMSVDPDDVTRHGLVDAGVTDLLYGAPVLPGTMLLLARAGDVQVIGVPACALFFKSTSLDLVLPRVLAGQTLTRKDLTAFADGGYCMECKTCTFPKCPFGK
;
A
#
# COMPACT_ATOMS: atom_id res chain seq x y z
N MET A 1 -50.69 -58.74 6.03
CA MET A 1 -51.97 -58.73 5.28
C MET A 1 -51.70 -58.03 3.96
N ASN A 2 -51.78 -58.80 2.87
CA ASN A 2 -51.80 -58.46 1.44
C ASN A 2 -50.66 -57.72 0.73
N LEU A 3 -49.92 -58.54 -0.02
CA LEU A 3 -49.47 -58.46 -1.42
C LEU A 3 -50.04 -57.36 -2.34
N GLU A 4 -49.14 -56.92 -3.23
CA GLU A 4 -49.32 -56.60 -4.66
C GLU A 4 -50.37 -55.56 -5.08
N ALA A 5 -49.88 -54.42 -5.59
CA ALA A 5 -50.04 -54.01 -7.00
C ALA A 5 -49.97 -52.48 -7.15
N ALA A 6 -48.85 -51.99 -7.69
CA ALA A 6 -48.81 -50.80 -8.58
C ALA A 6 -47.45 -50.75 -9.29
N VAL A 7 -47.30 -51.63 -10.28
CA VAL A 7 -46.80 -51.33 -11.64
C VAL A 7 -45.63 -50.33 -11.74
N THR A 8 -44.43 -50.90 -11.85
CA THR A 8 -43.43 -50.64 -12.89
C THR A 8 -43.50 -49.31 -13.65
N SER A 9 -42.58 -48.41 -13.33
CA SER A 9 -41.83 -47.66 -14.33
C SER A 9 -40.35 -47.64 -13.92
N LYS A 10 -39.68 -48.79 -14.10
CA LYS A 10 -38.22 -48.77 -14.23
C LYS A 10 -37.91 -48.10 -15.55
N THR A 11 -37.85 -46.77 -15.51
CA THR A 11 -37.01 -46.01 -16.40
C THR A 11 -35.58 -46.45 -16.13
N ASP A 12 -34.87 -46.85 -17.18
CA ASP A 12 -33.43 -47.06 -17.15
C ASP A 12 -32.76 -45.74 -16.74
N ILE A 13 -32.61 -45.52 -15.44
CA ILE A 13 -31.73 -44.50 -14.89
C ILE A 13 -30.32 -45.10 -15.03
N PRO A 14 -29.41 -44.48 -15.81
CA PRO A 14 -28.03 -44.94 -15.91
C PRO A 14 -27.45 -45.03 -14.50
N ALA A 15 -26.68 -46.07 -14.20
CA ALA A 15 -26.02 -46.25 -12.92
C ALA A 15 -25.19 -44.99 -12.59
N HIS A 16 -25.77 -44.09 -11.79
CA HIS A 16 -25.09 -42.92 -11.29
C HIS A 16 -24.06 -43.44 -10.30
N ASP A 17 -22.78 -43.17 -10.56
CA ASP A 17 -21.74 -43.38 -9.57
C ASP A 17 -22.03 -42.43 -8.41
N ASP A 18 -22.61 -42.97 -7.35
CA ASP A 18 -23.08 -42.25 -6.17
C ASP A 18 -21.94 -42.06 -5.14
N CYS A 19 -20.72 -41.98 -5.65
CA CYS A 19 -19.51 -41.77 -4.88
C CYS A 19 -19.06 -40.30 -4.93
N ILE A 20 -18.50 -39.84 -3.83
CA ILE A 20 -17.77 -38.58 -3.73
C ILE A 20 -16.31 -38.94 -3.48
N GLY A 21 -15.56 -39.05 -4.57
CA GLY A 21 -14.17 -39.47 -4.55
C GLY A 21 -14.04 -40.94 -4.16
N SER A 22 -13.31 -41.21 -3.09
CA SER A 22 -13.12 -42.58 -2.58
C SER A 22 -14.23 -43.03 -1.62
N TYR A 23 -15.24 -42.19 -1.37
CA TYR A 23 -16.32 -42.46 -0.43
C TYR A 23 -17.62 -42.72 -1.18
N THR A 24 -18.46 -43.62 -0.69
CA THR A 24 -19.90 -43.58 -1.05
C THR A 24 -20.55 -42.30 -0.51
N TYR A 25 -21.73 -41.93 -1.02
CA TYR A 25 -22.46 -40.78 -0.50
C TYR A 25 -22.65 -40.85 1.02
N GLU A 26 -23.10 -42.00 1.55
CA GLU A 26 -23.33 -42.19 2.99
C GLU A 26 -22.03 -42.14 3.82
N GLU A 27 -20.93 -42.68 3.29
CA GLU A 27 -19.63 -42.59 3.94
C GLU A 27 -19.12 -41.15 3.98
N PHE A 28 -19.26 -40.40 2.87
CA PHE A 28 -18.87 -39.00 2.82
C PHE A 28 -19.75 -38.15 3.74
N PHE A 29 -21.05 -38.43 3.79
CA PHE A 29 -22.00 -37.76 4.68
C PHE A 29 -21.63 -37.94 6.16
N GLU A 30 -21.26 -39.16 6.56
CA GLU A 30 -20.80 -39.45 7.92
C GLU A 30 -19.42 -38.84 8.20
N ALA A 31 -18.51 -38.85 7.22
CA ALA A 31 -17.22 -38.18 7.33
C ALA A 31 -17.38 -36.66 7.49
N ALA A 32 -18.31 -36.05 6.74
CA ALA A 32 -18.65 -34.64 6.83
C ALA A 32 -19.22 -34.29 8.21
N ARG A 33 -20.10 -35.14 8.75
CA ARG A 33 -20.61 -34.99 10.12
C ARG A 33 -19.49 -35.01 11.15
N ARG A 34 -18.49 -35.88 11.00
CA ARG A 34 -17.35 -35.98 11.94
C ARG A 34 -16.37 -34.81 11.82
N PHE A 35 -16.08 -34.36 10.61
CA PHE A 35 -15.09 -33.30 10.37
C PHE A 35 -15.66 -31.90 10.59
N HIS A 36 -16.86 -31.62 10.08
CA HIS A 36 -17.47 -30.30 10.05
C HIS A 36 -18.57 -30.12 11.13
N GLY A 37 -18.87 -31.16 11.91
CA GLY A 37 -19.91 -31.18 12.93
C GLY A 37 -21.33 -31.35 12.39
N TYR A 38 -21.56 -31.08 11.11
CA TYR A 38 -22.81 -31.29 10.39
C TYR A 38 -22.52 -31.48 8.90
N PRO A 39 -23.24 -32.36 8.17
CA PRO A 39 -23.12 -32.51 6.72
C PRO A 39 -23.75 -31.31 6.01
N ALA A 40 -23.07 -30.16 6.07
CA ALA A 40 -23.55 -28.90 5.51
C ALA A 40 -23.77 -29.04 3.98
N PRO A 41 -24.87 -28.50 3.42
CA PRO A 41 -25.12 -28.58 1.97
C PRO A 41 -23.94 -28.08 1.12
N GLY A 42 -23.27 -27.02 1.58
CA GLY A 42 -22.06 -26.52 0.92
C GLY A 42 -20.90 -27.51 0.94
N LEU A 43 -20.69 -28.25 2.03
CA LEU A 43 -19.64 -29.26 2.13
C LEU A 43 -19.92 -30.43 1.18
N MET A 44 -21.17 -30.90 1.13
CA MET A 44 -21.61 -31.96 0.21
C MET A 44 -21.39 -31.56 -1.25
N LEU A 45 -21.85 -30.37 -1.62
CA LEU A 45 -21.59 -29.77 -2.94
C LEU A 45 -20.08 -29.63 -3.20
N GLY A 46 -19.32 -29.16 -2.22
CA GLY A 46 -17.88 -29.00 -2.33
C GLY A 46 -17.15 -30.30 -2.66
N GLY A 47 -17.65 -31.43 -2.15
CA GLY A 47 -17.16 -32.75 -2.50
C GLY A 47 -17.29 -33.04 -4.01
N TYR A 48 -18.50 -32.87 -4.56
CA TYR A 48 -18.73 -33.02 -6.00
C TYR A 48 -17.89 -32.03 -6.83
N MET A 49 -17.77 -30.78 -6.37
CA MET A 49 -16.95 -29.77 -7.06
C MET A 49 -15.47 -30.16 -7.12
N MET A 50 -14.91 -30.66 -6.02
CA MET A 50 -13.51 -31.09 -5.96
C MET A 50 -13.27 -32.23 -6.95
N GLU A 51 -14.11 -33.25 -6.89
CA GLU A 51 -14.00 -34.43 -7.75
C GLU A 51 -14.14 -34.07 -9.23
N GLU A 52 -15.07 -33.18 -9.57
CA GLU A 52 -15.26 -32.74 -10.94
C GLU A 52 -14.07 -31.91 -11.44
N ALA A 53 -13.51 -31.01 -10.63
CA ALA A 53 -12.30 -30.29 -10.98
C ALA A 53 -11.09 -31.22 -11.15
N ARG A 54 -10.99 -32.27 -10.32
CA ARG A 54 -9.88 -33.23 -10.34
C ARG A 54 -9.84 -34.06 -11.62
N LYS A 55 -11.00 -34.42 -12.19
CA LYS A 55 -11.09 -35.14 -13.49
C LYS A 55 -10.44 -34.38 -14.65
N HIS A 56 -10.32 -33.07 -14.53
CA HIS A 56 -9.77 -32.20 -15.58
C HIS A 56 -8.28 -31.91 -15.40
N LEU A 57 -7.65 -32.48 -14.37
CA LEU A 57 -6.19 -32.47 -14.22
C LEU A 57 -5.59 -33.76 -14.82
N PRO A 58 -4.37 -33.69 -15.40
CA PRO A 58 -3.66 -34.88 -15.84
C PRO A 58 -3.47 -35.88 -14.68
N GLU A 59 -3.55 -37.17 -14.98
CA GLU A 59 -3.32 -38.23 -13.99
C GLU A 59 -1.93 -38.10 -13.35
N GLY A 60 -1.85 -38.26 -12.03
CA GLY A 60 -0.59 -38.12 -11.26
C GLY A 60 -0.15 -36.68 -11.00
N THR A 61 -0.92 -35.66 -11.39
CA THR A 61 -0.60 -34.25 -11.10
C THR A 61 -0.49 -34.01 -9.60
N ILE A 62 0.63 -33.43 -9.16
CA ILE A 62 0.77 -32.88 -7.81
C ILE A 62 0.17 -31.47 -7.83
N PHE A 63 -1.02 -31.32 -7.24
CA PHE A 63 -1.75 -30.06 -7.27
C PHE A 63 -1.82 -29.37 -5.91
N ASP A 64 -1.93 -28.04 -5.96
CA ASP A 64 -2.37 -27.20 -4.85
C ASP A 64 -3.83 -26.77 -5.12
N ALA A 65 -4.50 -26.27 -4.08
CA ALA A 65 -5.89 -25.80 -4.14
C ALA A 65 -6.03 -24.34 -3.67
N VAL A 66 -6.94 -23.59 -4.31
CA VAL A 66 -7.42 -22.29 -3.81
C VAL A 66 -8.94 -22.35 -3.63
N SER A 67 -9.41 -22.10 -2.41
CA SER A 67 -10.84 -21.87 -2.14
C SER A 67 -11.13 -20.37 -2.13
N GLU A 68 -12.12 -19.93 -2.92
CA GLU A 68 -12.55 -18.53 -3.01
C GLU A 68 -13.53 -18.12 -1.89
N THR A 69 -13.84 -19.06 -1.01
CA THR A 69 -14.67 -18.88 0.19
C THR A 69 -14.06 -19.60 1.39
N SER A 70 -14.31 -19.08 2.59
CA SER A 70 -13.99 -19.78 3.84
C SER A 70 -15.13 -20.69 4.34
N TRP A 71 -16.24 -20.80 3.60
CA TRP A 71 -17.48 -21.39 4.08
C TRP A 71 -17.66 -22.79 3.49
N CYS A 72 -17.53 -23.84 4.31
CA CYS A 72 -17.70 -25.26 3.99
C CYS A 72 -16.75 -25.85 2.92
N LEU A 73 -16.55 -25.18 1.78
CA LEU A 73 -15.77 -25.65 0.64
C LEU A 73 -14.31 -26.03 0.97
N PRO A 74 -13.56 -25.27 1.79
CA PRO A 74 -12.21 -25.67 2.18
C PRO A 74 -12.16 -27.04 2.86
N ASP A 75 -13.22 -27.42 3.58
CA ASP A 75 -13.27 -28.68 4.32
C ASP A 75 -13.44 -29.87 3.39
N ALA A 76 -14.20 -29.71 2.29
CA ALA A 76 -14.31 -30.73 1.25
C ALA A 76 -12.93 -31.06 0.65
N VAL A 77 -12.12 -30.03 0.39
CA VAL A 77 -10.77 -30.21 -0.13
C VAL A 77 -9.88 -30.95 0.87
N GLN A 78 -9.94 -30.59 2.15
CA GLN A 78 -9.13 -31.22 3.21
C GLN A 78 -9.54 -32.67 3.47
N MET A 79 -10.81 -33.02 3.28
CA MET A 79 -11.31 -34.38 3.46
C MET A 79 -10.95 -35.30 2.29
N LEU A 80 -10.95 -34.79 1.06
CA LEU A 80 -10.79 -35.60 -0.14
C LEU A 80 -9.37 -35.57 -0.73
N THR A 81 -8.49 -34.72 -0.20
CA THR A 81 -7.12 -34.53 -0.72
C THR A 81 -6.11 -34.34 0.40
N PHE A 82 -4.82 -34.38 0.06
CA PHE A 82 -3.75 -33.98 0.97
C PHE A 82 -3.60 -32.46 1.12
N CYS A 83 -4.39 -31.65 0.40
CA CYS A 83 -4.30 -30.21 0.47
C CYS A 83 -4.93 -29.70 1.77
N SER A 84 -4.13 -29.10 2.66
CA SER A 84 -4.61 -28.49 3.90
C SER A 84 -4.11 -27.07 4.08
N VAL A 85 -4.82 -26.30 4.90
CA VAL A 85 -4.35 -24.96 5.27
C VAL A 85 -3.05 -25.06 6.05
N GLY A 86 -2.90 -26.11 6.86
CA GLY A 86 -1.73 -26.35 7.72
C GLY A 86 -0.44 -26.63 6.93
N ASN A 87 -0.49 -27.47 5.89
CA ASN A 87 0.67 -27.73 5.03
C ASN A 87 0.86 -26.68 3.91
N GLY A 88 -0.07 -25.74 3.79
CA GLY A 88 -0.03 -24.61 2.86
C GLY A 88 -0.45 -24.96 1.43
N TRP A 89 -0.89 -26.19 1.16
CA TRP A 89 -1.30 -26.63 -0.18
C TRP A 89 -2.76 -26.23 -0.47
N LEU A 90 -3.56 -25.94 0.56
CA LEU A 90 -4.84 -25.25 0.42
C LEU A 90 -4.72 -23.79 0.85
N LYS A 91 -5.06 -22.87 -0.06
CA LYS A 91 -5.07 -21.43 0.19
C LYS A 91 -6.51 -20.93 0.19
N ILE A 92 -6.95 -20.31 1.28
CA ILE A 92 -8.26 -19.65 1.34
C ILE A 92 -8.08 -18.20 0.94
N LYS A 93 -8.74 -17.78 -0.14
CA LYS A 93 -8.81 -16.40 -0.61
C LYS A 93 -10.28 -16.00 -0.60
N ASN A 94 -10.76 -15.41 0.49
CA ASN A 94 -12.19 -15.11 0.62
C ASN A 94 -12.59 -13.96 -0.33
N LEU A 95 -13.02 -14.31 -1.55
CA LEU A 95 -13.53 -13.40 -2.57
C LEU A 95 -15.07 -13.32 -2.55
N GLY A 96 -15.72 -14.07 -1.65
CA GLY A 96 -17.18 -14.14 -1.55
C GLY A 96 -17.84 -15.00 -2.63
N VAL A 97 -17.06 -15.73 -3.41
CA VAL A 97 -17.55 -16.60 -4.49
C VAL A 97 -17.41 -18.07 -4.07
N TYR A 98 -18.46 -18.87 -4.27
CA TYR A 98 -18.42 -20.31 -4.00
C TYR A 98 -17.69 -21.03 -5.15
N ALA A 99 -16.36 -20.95 -5.13
CA ALA A 99 -15.48 -21.48 -6.16
C ALA A 99 -14.21 -22.11 -5.58
N LEU A 100 -13.70 -23.11 -6.30
CA LEU A 100 -12.49 -23.85 -6.01
C LEU A 100 -11.61 -23.89 -7.26
N SER A 101 -10.31 -23.75 -7.08
CA SER A 101 -9.32 -23.97 -8.14
C SER A 101 -8.36 -25.09 -7.74
N LEU A 102 -8.15 -26.06 -8.62
CA LEU A 102 -7.07 -27.05 -8.51
C LEU A 102 -6.06 -26.79 -9.62
N TYR A 103 -4.77 -26.76 -9.29
CA TYR A 103 -3.72 -26.42 -10.26
C TYR A 103 -2.44 -27.18 -9.99
N ASP A 104 -1.73 -27.54 -11.05
CA ASP A 104 -0.41 -28.14 -10.99
C ASP A 104 0.56 -27.20 -10.25
N LYS A 105 1.23 -27.75 -9.24
CA LYS A 105 2.05 -27.01 -8.30
C LYS A 105 3.25 -26.31 -8.95
N TYR A 106 3.75 -26.83 -10.07
CA TYR A 106 4.97 -26.37 -10.72
C TYR A 106 4.70 -25.44 -11.88
N THR A 107 3.66 -25.74 -12.68
CA THR A 107 3.30 -24.98 -13.88
C THR A 107 2.25 -23.91 -13.63
N GLY A 108 1.44 -24.06 -12.56
CA GLY A 108 0.34 -23.16 -12.26
C GLY A 108 -0.88 -23.32 -13.17
N LYS A 109 -0.85 -24.26 -14.11
CA LYS A 109 -2.00 -24.56 -14.97
C LYS A 109 -3.02 -25.36 -14.18
N GLY A 110 -4.29 -24.99 -14.30
CA GLY A 110 -5.33 -25.63 -13.51
C GLY A 110 -6.74 -25.39 -14.02
N ILE A 111 -7.68 -25.79 -13.19
CA ILE A 111 -9.10 -25.74 -13.45
C ILE A 111 -9.77 -25.06 -12.28
N ARG A 112 -10.58 -24.05 -12.58
CA ARG A 112 -11.45 -23.37 -11.65
C ARG A 112 -12.87 -23.87 -11.85
N ILE A 113 -13.50 -24.32 -10.77
CA ILE A 113 -14.91 -24.69 -10.72
C ILE A 113 -15.67 -23.74 -9.81
N ARG A 114 -16.84 -23.28 -10.23
CA ARG A 114 -17.71 -22.40 -9.44
C ARG A 114 -19.16 -22.80 -9.58
N VAL A 115 -19.98 -22.50 -8.57
CA VAL A 115 -21.44 -22.55 -8.72
C VAL A 115 -21.87 -21.54 -9.78
N ASP A 116 -22.71 -21.97 -10.72
CA ASP A 116 -23.20 -21.14 -11.81
C ASP A 116 -24.63 -20.64 -11.54
N PRO A 117 -24.82 -19.32 -11.33
CA PRO A 117 -26.14 -18.70 -11.16
C PRO A 117 -27.19 -19.11 -12.19
N VAL A 118 -26.82 -19.28 -13.46
CA VAL A 118 -27.76 -19.58 -14.54
C VAL A 118 -28.18 -21.04 -14.48
N LYS A 119 -27.24 -21.95 -14.18
CA LYS A 119 -27.53 -23.39 -14.09
C LYS A 119 -28.29 -23.77 -12.81
N LEU A 120 -28.31 -22.89 -11.81
CA LEU A 120 -29.11 -23.08 -10.60
C LEU A 120 -30.62 -22.97 -10.87
N GLU A 121 -31.07 -22.40 -11.99
CA GLU A 121 -32.50 -22.29 -12.31
C GLU A 121 -33.21 -23.65 -12.35
N ASP A 122 -32.49 -24.71 -12.73
CA ASP A 122 -33.01 -26.08 -12.78
C ASP A 122 -33.11 -26.76 -11.40
N TRP A 123 -32.58 -26.13 -10.34
CA TRP A 123 -32.45 -26.70 -8.99
C TRP A 123 -33.02 -25.75 -7.93
N PRO A 124 -34.36 -25.72 -7.74
CA PRO A 124 -35.04 -24.67 -7.00
C PRO A 124 -34.72 -24.63 -5.50
N GLU A 125 -34.51 -25.77 -4.84
CA GLU A 125 -34.13 -25.76 -3.41
C GLU A 125 -32.65 -25.39 -3.24
N VAL A 126 -31.76 -25.86 -4.12
CA VAL A 126 -30.35 -25.42 -4.14
C VAL A 126 -30.25 -23.92 -4.37
N LYS A 127 -30.98 -23.38 -5.35
CA LYS A 127 -31.07 -21.94 -5.63
C LYS A 127 -31.60 -21.17 -4.41
N SER A 128 -32.70 -21.64 -3.84
CA SER A 128 -33.31 -21.04 -2.64
C SER A 128 -32.32 -20.98 -1.47
N TRP A 129 -31.58 -22.07 -1.22
CA TRP A 129 -30.54 -22.13 -0.18
C TRP A 129 -29.37 -21.19 -0.49
N PHE A 130 -28.83 -21.25 -1.71
CA PHE A 130 -27.65 -20.50 -2.13
C PHE A 130 -27.88 -18.98 -2.07
N TYR A 131 -29.03 -18.52 -2.56
CA TYR A 131 -29.43 -17.11 -2.51
C TYR A 131 -30.10 -16.71 -1.18
N LYS A 132 -30.32 -17.65 -0.27
CA LYS A 132 -31.04 -17.44 1.00
C LYS A 132 -32.44 -16.84 0.79
N LEU A 133 -33.17 -17.32 -0.22
CA LEU A 133 -34.50 -16.81 -0.59
C LEU A 133 -35.58 -17.12 0.45
N LYS A 134 -35.38 -18.19 1.24
CA LYS A 134 -36.24 -18.57 2.36
C LYS A 134 -35.46 -18.50 3.68
N PRO A 135 -36.07 -18.07 4.80
CA PRO A 135 -35.49 -18.23 6.13
C PRO A 135 -35.10 -19.68 6.42
N LYS A 136 -34.05 -19.89 7.23
CA LYS A 136 -33.50 -21.24 7.49
C LYS A 136 -34.53 -22.26 8.00
N LYS A 137 -35.56 -21.80 8.75
CA LYS A 137 -36.63 -22.65 9.30
C LYS A 137 -37.61 -23.16 8.24
N GLU A 138 -37.68 -22.51 7.09
CA GLU A 138 -38.61 -22.81 5.98
C GLU A 138 -37.92 -23.60 4.85
N GLN A 139 -36.63 -23.91 5.00
CA GLN A 139 -35.87 -24.67 4.02
C GLN A 139 -36.06 -26.18 4.25
N ASP A 140 -36.44 -26.89 3.19
CA ASP A 140 -36.52 -28.34 3.19
C ASP A 140 -35.11 -28.92 3.04
N THR A 141 -34.55 -29.34 4.16
CA THR A 141 -33.15 -29.82 4.22
C THR A 141 -32.99 -31.17 3.52
N GLU A 142 -33.98 -32.06 3.59
CA GLU A 142 -33.92 -33.38 2.96
C GLU A 142 -33.98 -33.23 1.44
N ARG A 143 -34.91 -32.41 0.94
CA ARG A 143 -35.01 -32.11 -0.49
C ARG A 143 -33.79 -31.38 -1.01
N LEU A 144 -33.25 -30.42 -0.27
CA LEU A 144 -32.01 -29.72 -0.65
C LEU A 144 -30.84 -30.70 -0.81
N GLN A 145 -30.64 -31.62 0.15
CA GLN A 145 -29.57 -32.62 0.06
C GLN A 145 -29.81 -33.60 -1.09
N SER A 146 -31.07 -33.98 -1.33
CA SER A 146 -31.45 -34.80 -2.48
C SER A 146 -31.13 -34.11 -3.81
N GLU A 147 -31.47 -32.82 -3.96
CA GLU A 147 -31.15 -32.05 -5.17
C GLU A 147 -29.64 -31.95 -5.37
N ILE A 148 -28.85 -31.71 -4.31
CA ILE A 148 -27.38 -31.70 -4.39
C ILE A 148 -26.83 -33.06 -4.82
N ARG A 149 -27.32 -34.16 -4.24
CA ARG A 149 -26.90 -35.53 -4.60
C ARG A 149 -27.22 -35.84 -6.06
N GLN A 150 -28.43 -35.50 -6.51
CA GLN A 150 -28.87 -35.76 -7.88
C GLN A 150 -28.11 -34.90 -8.90
N ALA A 151 -27.83 -33.65 -8.56
CA ALA A 151 -27.18 -32.72 -9.47
C ALA A 151 -25.67 -32.94 -9.58
N GLY A 152 -25.01 -33.38 -8.49
CA GLY A 152 -23.56 -33.42 -8.39
C GLY A 152 -22.93 -32.05 -8.71
N ALA A 153 -22.07 -32.00 -9.73
CA ALA A 153 -21.44 -30.77 -10.22
C ALA A 153 -22.15 -30.14 -11.44
N SER A 154 -23.33 -30.63 -11.85
CA SER A 154 -24.01 -30.18 -13.08
C SER A 154 -24.35 -28.68 -13.11
N PHE A 155 -24.68 -28.09 -11.96
CA PHE A 155 -24.92 -26.65 -11.84
C PHE A 155 -23.65 -25.82 -11.61
N CYS A 156 -22.47 -26.43 -11.74
CA CYS A 156 -21.20 -25.73 -11.70
C CYS A 156 -20.68 -25.42 -13.11
N SER A 157 -19.81 -24.42 -13.21
CA SER A 157 -19.09 -24.07 -14.43
C SER A 157 -17.59 -24.18 -14.21
N LEU A 158 -16.92 -24.73 -15.22
CA LEU A 158 -15.48 -25.00 -15.26
C LEU A 158 -14.78 -24.01 -16.18
N GLU A 159 -13.58 -23.61 -15.81
CA GLU A 159 -12.74 -22.68 -16.57
C GLU A 159 -11.27 -23.08 -16.44
N ALA A 160 -10.54 -23.13 -17.56
CA ALA A 160 -9.10 -23.31 -17.53
C ALA A 160 -8.42 -22.02 -17.05
N ILE A 161 -7.48 -22.16 -16.11
CA ILE A 161 -6.83 -21.02 -15.46
C ILE A 161 -5.31 -21.18 -15.43
N GLN A 162 -4.62 -20.03 -15.30
CA GLN A 162 -3.20 -19.94 -15.02
C GLN A 162 -2.99 -19.16 -13.71
N MET A 163 -2.34 -19.78 -12.74
CA MET A 163 -2.06 -19.14 -11.46
C MET A 163 -0.97 -18.07 -11.59
N LYS A 164 -1.16 -16.96 -10.88
CA LYS A 164 -0.12 -15.94 -10.72
C LYS A 164 1.05 -16.52 -9.92
N PRO A 165 2.32 -16.19 -10.28
CA PRO A 165 3.49 -16.68 -9.55
C PRO A 165 3.45 -16.41 -8.03
N GLU A 166 2.91 -15.28 -7.60
CA GLU A 166 2.76 -14.89 -6.18
C GLU A 166 1.84 -15.82 -5.37
N VAL A 167 0.94 -16.54 -6.03
CA VAL A 167 0.02 -17.49 -5.40
C VAL A 167 0.65 -18.90 -5.32
N MET A 168 1.69 -19.14 -6.12
CA MET A 168 2.43 -20.39 -6.18
C MET A 168 3.58 -20.40 -5.16
N GLY A 169 4.11 -21.59 -4.86
CA GLY A 169 5.25 -21.77 -3.96
C GLY A 169 4.91 -21.92 -2.48
N HIS A 170 5.96 -22.12 -1.68
CA HIS A 170 5.85 -22.38 -0.25
C HIS A 170 5.82 -21.10 0.58
N ARG A 171 4.94 -21.08 1.59
CA ARG A 171 4.93 -20.02 2.62
C ARG A 171 6.13 -20.23 3.53
N SER A 172 7.11 -19.32 3.47
CA SER A 172 8.16 -19.24 4.49
C SER A 172 7.68 -18.32 5.63
N LYS A 173 7.97 -18.70 6.88
CA LYS A 173 7.78 -17.82 8.05
C LYS A 173 8.90 -16.77 8.17
N GLY A 174 9.93 -16.84 7.33
CA GLY A 174 11.12 -16.01 7.47
C GLY A 174 11.80 -16.20 8.85
N GLY A 175 12.62 -15.23 9.24
CA GLY A 175 13.14 -15.17 10.61
C GLY A 175 12.03 -14.81 11.61
N ILE A 176 12.09 -15.42 12.80
CA ILE A 176 11.22 -15.06 13.92
C ILE A 176 11.90 -13.97 14.75
N THR A 177 11.15 -12.93 15.11
CA THR A 177 11.59 -11.85 15.99
C THR A 177 10.53 -11.58 17.07
N THR A 178 10.85 -10.73 18.05
CA THR A 178 9.96 -10.40 19.16
C THR A 178 9.29 -9.06 18.93
N CYS A 179 7.96 -9.01 19.05
CA CYS A 179 7.20 -7.78 18.88
C CYS A 179 7.56 -6.79 19.98
N PRO A 180 8.00 -5.56 19.64
CA PRO A 180 8.39 -4.57 20.62
C PRO A 180 7.23 -4.04 21.48
N LEU A 181 6.00 -4.10 20.95
CA LEU A 181 4.82 -3.57 21.65
C LEU A 181 4.20 -4.59 22.62
N CYS A 182 4.06 -5.85 22.22
CA CYS A 182 3.41 -6.88 23.06
C CYS A 182 4.35 -7.97 23.59
N GLY A 183 5.58 -8.07 23.09
CA GLY A 183 6.52 -9.13 23.45
C GLY A 183 6.28 -10.49 22.78
N ASP A 184 5.26 -10.63 21.92
CA ASP A 184 4.98 -11.89 21.23
C ASP A 184 6.03 -12.17 20.14
N ALA A 185 6.48 -13.42 20.03
CA ALA A 185 7.30 -13.87 18.92
C ALA A 185 6.46 -13.96 17.63
N TYR A 186 6.96 -13.40 16.53
CA TYR A 186 6.24 -13.35 15.26
C TYR A 186 7.19 -13.39 14.05
N PRO A 187 6.70 -13.76 12.85
CA PRO A 187 7.45 -13.62 11.60
C PRO A 187 7.91 -12.19 11.36
N GLY A 188 9.23 -11.94 11.32
CA GLY A 188 9.78 -10.60 11.05
C GLY A 188 9.38 -10.06 9.68
N SER A 189 9.01 -10.94 8.74
CA SER A 189 8.41 -10.57 7.46
C SER A 189 7.04 -9.87 7.57
N PHE A 190 6.42 -9.83 8.76
CA PHE A 190 5.19 -9.09 9.00
C PHE A 190 5.43 -7.63 9.36
N GLY A 191 6.68 -7.16 9.37
CA GLY A 191 7.05 -5.78 9.72
C GLY A 191 7.74 -5.72 11.07
N ALA A 192 7.94 -4.50 11.60
CA ALA A 192 8.68 -4.26 12.85
C ALA A 192 7.89 -4.61 14.12
N ILE A 193 6.57 -4.77 14.01
CA ILE A 193 5.66 -5.15 15.10
C ILE A 193 4.72 -6.27 14.62
N CYS A 194 4.16 -7.08 15.53
CA CYS A 194 3.23 -8.13 15.11
C CYS A 194 1.91 -7.53 14.57
N ARG A 195 1.25 -8.25 13.64
CA ARG A 195 -0.02 -7.84 13.02
C ARG A 195 -1.11 -7.47 14.01
N THR A 196 -1.14 -8.12 15.17
CA THR A 196 -2.07 -7.76 16.24
C THR A 196 -1.85 -6.33 16.74
N CYS A 197 -0.59 -5.92 16.95
CA CYS A 197 -0.25 -4.56 17.37
C CYS A 197 -0.36 -3.54 16.22
N GLN A 198 -0.37 -3.99 14.96
CA GLN A 198 -0.71 -3.14 13.80
C GLN A 198 -2.22 -2.89 13.68
N GLY A 199 -3.04 -3.51 14.53
CA GLY A 199 -4.50 -3.38 14.49
C GLY A 199 -5.21 -4.45 13.64
N GLU A 200 -4.51 -5.46 13.11
CA GLU A 200 -5.14 -6.59 12.41
C GLU A 200 -5.67 -7.66 13.38
N GLY A 201 -5.46 -7.50 14.69
CA GLY A 201 -5.92 -8.45 15.70
C GLY A 201 -7.44 -8.44 15.86
N PRO A 202 -8.09 -9.58 16.13
CA PRO A 202 -9.55 -9.65 16.31
C PRO A 202 -10.04 -9.16 17.69
N TYR A 203 -9.16 -8.56 18.49
CA TYR A 203 -9.44 -8.19 19.88
C TYR A 203 -9.72 -6.69 19.97
N LEU A 204 -10.83 -6.31 20.62
CA LEU A 204 -11.18 -4.89 20.83
C LEU A 204 -10.17 -4.21 21.77
N GLU A 205 -9.79 -4.90 22.83
CA GLU A 205 -8.77 -4.51 23.79
C GLU A 205 -8.02 -5.78 24.21
N LYS A 206 -6.70 -5.71 24.32
CA LYS A 206 -5.94 -6.69 25.10
C LYS A 206 -5.72 -6.05 26.46
N GLU A 207 -5.86 -6.77 27.57
CA GLU A 207 -5.36 -6.29 28.88
C GLU A 207 -3.83 -5.97 28.84
N SER A 208 -3.13 -6.43 27.79
CA SER A 208 -1.74 -6.05 27.49
C SER A 208 -1.58 -4.66 26.86
N SER A 209 -2.67 -3.94 26.53
CA SER A 209 -2.63 -2.51 26.71
C SER A 209 -2.43 -2.31 28.20
N ARG A 210 -1.15 -2.30 28.61
CA ARG A 210 -0.73 -1.44 29.71
C ARG A 210 -1.62 -0.22 29.55
N GLU A 211 -2.38 0.10 30.59
CA GLU A 211 -3.07 1.39 30.68
C GLU A 211 -2.14 2.44 30.06
N LEU A 212 -2.67 3.55 29.55
CA LEU A 212 -1.85 4.75 29.37
C LEU A 212 -1.29 5.19 30.75
N LYS A 213 -0.47 4.36 31.41
CA LYS A 213 0.49 4.69 32.41
C LYS A 213 1.38 5.63 31.64
N VAL A 214 1.17 6.92 31.89
CA VAL A 214 2.22 7.92 31.80
C VAL A 214 3.50 7.19 32.19
N GLU A 215 4.43 7.02 31.24
CA GLU A 215 5.68 6.32 31.53
C GLU A 215 6.21 6.87 32.85
N ASN A 216 6.47 6.00 33.82
CA ASN A 216 6.98 6.42 35.11
C ASN A 216 8.23 7.25 34.82
N LEU A 217 8.23 8.51 35.28
CA LEU A 217 9.42 9.34 35.18
C LEU A 217 10.59 8.62 35.86
N PRO A 218 11.83 8.86 35.44
CA PRO A 218 13.00 8.32 36.12
C PRO A 218 12.89 8.55 37.64
N HIS A 219 13.21 7.55 38.46
CA HIS A 219 13.00 7.64 39.91
C HIS A 219 13.71 8.86 40.55
N GLY A 220 14.89 9.23 40.04
CA GLY A 220 15.66 10.41 40.43
C GLY A 220 15.14 11.75 39.89
N LEU A 221 14.15 11.76 38.99
CA LEU A 221 13.52 12.99 38.52
C LEU A 221 12.35 13.36 39.44
N LYS A 222 12.52 14.43 40.24
CA LYS A 222 11.51 14.89 41.19
C LYS A 222 10.83 16.16 40.73
N SER A 223 9.51 16.24 40.94
CA SER A 223 8.75 17.48 40.79
C SER A 223 8.77 18.23 42.12
N VAL A 224 9.37 19.42 42.14
CA VAL A 224 9.42 20.29 43.33
C VAL A 224 8.63 21.58 43.09
N PRO A 225 7.99 22.17 44.11
CA PRO A 225 7.33 23.47 43.99
C PRO A 225 8.33 24.56 43.58
N ILE A 226 7.90 25.56 42.80
CA ILE A 226 8.78 26.67 42.38
C ILE A 226 9.38 27.47 43.55
N SER A 227 8.77 27.42 44.74
CA SER A 227 9.32 28.03 45.96
C SER A 227 10.64 27.39 46.39
N GLU A 228 10.90 26.15 45.98
CA GLU A 228 12.12 25.39 46.25
C GLU A 228 13.07 25.37 45.04
N ALA A 229 12.76 26.14 43.98
CA ALA A 229 13.57 26.15 42.77
C ALA A 229 14.96 26.76 42.98
N VAL A 230 15.10 27.72 43.92
CA VAL A 230 16.34 28.48 44.10
C VAL A 230 17.50 27.53 44.48
N GLY A 231 18.59 27.61 43.72
CA GLY A 231 19.75 26.72 43.89
C GLY A 231 19.63 25.35 43.22
N LYS A 232 18.48 25.03 42.62
CA LYS A 232 18.31 23.86 41.75
C LYS A 232 18.65 24.22 40.29
N THR A 233 18.86 23.20 39.47
CA THR A 233 19.24 23.33 38.07
C THR A 233 18.13 22.85 37.14
N ALA A 234 17.89 23.58 36.06
CA ALA A 234 16.90 23.22 35.04
C ALA A 234 17.34 21.98 34.26
N VAL A 235 16.50 20.95 34.24
CA VAL A 235 16.77 19.71 33.48
C VAL A 235 16.38 19.81 32.00
N HIS A 236 15.70 20.88 31.58
CA HIS A 236 15.25 21.12 30.19
C HIS A 236 14.99 22.60 29.93
N ASP A 237 14.86 22.95 28.65
CA ASP A 237 14.48 24.29 28.21
C ASP A 237 13.01 24.59 28.60
N MET A 238 12.76 25.77 29.16
CA MET A 238 11.41 26.21 29.54
C MET A 238 11.01 27.44 28.72
N THR A 239 10.03 27.25 27.83
CA THR A 239 9.61 28.26 26.86
C THR A 239 8.60 29.25 27.43
N ARG A 240 8.87 30.54 27.23
CA ARG A 240 7.87 31.60 27.41
C ARG A 240 7.16 31.86 26.10
N ILE A 241 5.83 31.92 26.18
CA ILE A 241 4.98 32.31 25.07
C ILE A 241 4.30 33.63 25.45
N VAL A 242 4.59 34.67 24.69
CA VAL A 242 3.83 35.93 24.74
C VAL A 242 2.99 35.96 23.46
N PRO A 243 1.67 35.69 23.54
CA PRO A 243 0.80 35.59 22.37
C PRO A 243 0.97 36.78 21.41
N GLY A 244 1.19 36.48 20.14
CA GLY A 244 1.36 37.49 19.09
C GLY A 244 2.68 38.28 19.11
N LYS A 245 3.57 38.06 20.10
CA LYS A 245 4.84 38.80 20.23
C LYS A 245 6.06 37.91 20.12
N SER A 246 6.17 36.88 20.96
CA SER A 246 7.36 36.05 21.03
C SER A 246 7.07 34.64 21.53
N LYS A 247 7.88 33.69 21.05
CA LYS A 247 7.94 32.32 21.54
C LYS A 247 9.41 31.88 21.57
N GLY A 248 9.93 31.56 22.74
CA GLY A 248 11.30 31.07 22.89
C GLY A 248 11.65 30.68 24.32
N PRO A 249 12.82 30.04 24.52
CA PRO A 249 13.30 29.63 25.83
C PRO A 249 13.53 30.84 26.74
N GLU A 250 12.91 30.83 27.92
CA GLU A 250 13.15 31.78 29.00
C GLU A 250 14.25 31.27 29.93
N PHE A 251 14.30 29.94 30.10
CA PHE A 251 15.33 29.19 30.80
C PHE A 251 15.87 28.10 29.88
N PHE A 252 17.17 27.90 29.87
CA PHE A 252 17.82 26.80 29.16
C PHE A 252 18.07 25.65 30.12
N LYS A 253 18.23 24.44 29.58
CA LYS A 253 18.84 23.33 30.31
C LYS A 253 20.16 23.79 30.96
N ASP A 254 20.41 23.29 32.17
CA ASP A 254 21.55 23.62 33.02
C ASP A 254 21.54 25.04 33.62
N HIS A 255 20.43 25.78 33.48
CA HIS A 255 20.23 27.06 34.19
C HIS A 255 20.09 26.84 35.70
N ASN A 256 20.91 27.54 36.48
CA ASN A 256 20.81 27.56 37.95
C ASN A 256 19.82 28.64 38.38
N PHE A 257 18.72 28.22 39.02
CA PHE A 257 17.65 29.14 39.40
C PHE A 257 18.06 30.06 40.55
N SER A 258 17.86 31.36 40.34
CA SER A 258 18.02 32.42 41.34
C SER A 258 16.68 32.84 41.96
N ALA A 259 16.71 33.62 43.04
CA ALA A 259 15.50 34.15 43.65
C ALA A 259 14.64 35.00 42.67
N GLY A 260 15.29 35.72 41.74
CA GLY A 260 14.60 36.50 40.71
C GLY A 260 13.90 35.66 39.65
N ASP A 261 14.26 34.38 39.52
CA ASP A 261 13.68 33.48 38.52
C ASP A 261 12.34 32.90 38.95
N VAL A 262 12.00 32.90 40.24
CA VAL A 262 10.72 32.38 40.74
C VAL A 262 9.54 33.14 40.13
N CYS A 263 9.60 34.46 40.08
CA CYS A 263 8.57 35.27 39.42
C CYS A 263 8.50 35.00 37.91
N ARG A 264 9.65 34.79 37.26
CA ARG A 264 9.71 34.46 35.82
C ARG A 264 9.10 33.08 35.52
N LEU A 265 9.35 32.09 36.38
CA LEU A 265 8.71 30.76 36.31
C LEU A 265 7.17 30.86 36.44
N GLN A 266 6.67 31.69 37.37
CA GLN A 266 5.23 31.96 37.49
C GLN A 266 4.66 32.60 36.23
N LEU A 267 5.39 33.57 35.64
CA LEU A 267 4.96 34.26 34.41
C LEU A 267 4.89 33.34 33.18
N ILE A 268 5.57 32.19 33.20
CA ILE A 268 5.45 31.14 32.17
C ILE A 268 4.48 30.01 32.57
N GLY A 269 3.75 30.18 33.67
CA GLY A 269 2.70 29.27 34.12
C GLY A 269 3.20 28.02 34.88
N LYS A 270 4.43 28.04 35.40
CA LYS A 270 4.97 26.92 36.18
C LYS A 270 4.65 27.09 37.66
N ASN A 271 4.06 26.05 38.25
CA ASN A 271 3.91 25.90 39.71
C ASN A 271 4.91 24.89 40.30
N HIS A 272 5.46 24.03 39.44
CA HIS A 272 6.47 23.04 39.79
C HIS A 272 7.54 23.01 38.70
N ILE A 273 8.76 22.64 39.09
CA ILE A 273 9.85 22.30 38.18
C ILE A 273 10.30 20.86 38.41
N TYR A 274 10.86 20.25 37.38
CA TYR A 274 11.57 18.98 37.53
C TYR A 274 13.04 19.25 37.83
N VAL A 275 13.56 18.52 38.81
CA VAL A 275 14.97 18.55 39.21
C VAL A 275 15.51 17.13 39.19
N ASP A 276 16.76 17.00 38.78
CA ASP A 276 17.51 15.76 38.87
C ASP A 276 18.20 15.71 40.24
N GLU A 277 17.85 14.71 41.06
CA GLU A 277 18.44 14.52 42.38
C GLU A 277 19.50 13.39 42.41
N GLY A 278 19.97 12.93 41.24
CA GLY A 278 21.15 12.05 41.12
C GLY A 278 20.87 10.55 41.05
N ASP A 279 19.62 10.16 40.79
CA ASP A 279 19.15 8.76 40.74
C ASP A 279 18.46 8.41 39.39
N ILE A 280 18.98 8.95 38.29
CA ILE A 280 18.56 8.54 36.94
C ILE A 280 19.54 7.44 36.49
N PRO A 281 19.14 6.15 36.43
CA PRO A 281 20.06 5.07 36.08
C PRO A 281 20.62 5.25 34.68
N ASP A 282 21.95 5.23 34.56
CA ASP A 282 22.64 5.28 33.27
C ASP A 282 22.15 4.15 32.36
N GLY A 283 21.68 4.52 31.16
CA GLY A 283 21.30 3.58 30.12
C GLY A 283 19.84 3.11 30.12
N GLU A 284 19.03 3.42 31.15
CA GLU A 284 17.59 3.11 31.15
C GLU A 284 16.73 4.17 30.49
N TRP A 285 17.17 5.43 30.52
CA TRP A 285 16.46 6.58 30.00
C TRP A 285 17.37 7.41 29.09
N VAL A 286 16.78 8.01 28.06
CA VAL A 286 17.48 8.86 27.12
C VAL A 286 16.84 10.24 27.15
N HIS A 287 17.65 11.27 27.38
CA HIS A 287 17.18 12.66 27.46
C HIS A 287 16.65 13.13 26.09
N GLU A 288 15.58 13.93 26.08
CA GLU A 288 14.85 14.33 24.86
C GLU A 288 15.74 14.88 23.73
N ASN A 289 16.77 15.68 24.07
CA ASN A 289 17.67 16.25 23.08
C ASN A 289 18.60 15.20 22.46
N GLU A 290 19.06 14.22 23.24
CA GLU A 290 19.90 13.12 22.74
C GLU A 290 19.08 12.19 21.83
N VAL A 291 17.82 11.95 22.20
CA VAL A 291 16.85 11.24 21.36
C VAL A 291 16.68 11.95 20.03
N ALA A 292 16.37 13.25 20.07
CA ALA A 292 16.13 14.05 18.87
C ALA A 292 17.35 14.12 17.95
N GLU A 293 18.54 14.33 18.50
CA GLU A 293 19.80 14.35 17.76
C GLU A 293 20.07 13.00 17.08
N THR A 294 19.90 11.91 17.82
CA THR A 294 20.12 10.57 17.29
C THR A 294 19.15 10.26 16.17
N PHE A 295 17.84 10.47 16.38
CA PHE A 295 16.82 10.25 15.36
C PHE A 295 17.05 11.13 14.13
N GLY A 296 17.35 12.42 14.32
CA GLY A 296 17.67 13.32 13.22
C GLY A 296 18.84 12.84 12.38
N ARG A 297 19.88 12.28 13.02
CA ARG A 297 21.07 11.78 12.34
C ARG A 297 20.79 10.51 11.55
N ILE A 298 20.14 9.52 12.17
CA ILE A 298 19.90 8.22 11.51
C ILE A 298 18.80 8.29 10.44
N MET A 299 17.87 9.24 10.54
CA MET A 299 16.83 9.45 9.52
C MET A 299 17.34 10.22 8.29
N ALA A 300 18.44 10.97 8.42
CA ALA A 300 18.99 11.79 7.37
C ALA A 300 19.89 10.97 6.43
N GLY A 301 19.40 10.72 5.22
CA GLY A 301 20.19 10.15 4.13
C GLY A 301 20.85 11.22 3.26
N GLU A 302 21.11 10.86 2.01
CA GLU A 302 21.79 11.72 1.04
C GLU A 302 21.09 13.08 0.84
N GLY A 303 21.86 14.16 0.89
CA GLY A 303 21.40 15.52 0.63
C GLY A 303 20.60 16.15 1.78
N ILE A 304 20.75 15.66 3.02
CA ILE A 304 19.98 16.10 4.19
C ILE A 304 20.91 16.38 5.37
N THR A 305 20.59 17.45 6.11
CA THR A 305 21.26 17.77 7.38
C THR A 305 20.28 18.26 8.44
N GLN A 306 20.76 18.38 9.68
CA GLN A 306 20.01 18.95 10.79
C GLN A 306 20.14 20.47 10.84
N ALA A 307 19.02 21.14 11.14
CA ALA A 307 19.00 22.59 11.37
C ALA A 307 19.53 22.94 12.77
N GLY A 308 20.86 22.89 12.94
CA GLY A 308 21.50 23.18 14.21
C GLY A 308 21.25 22.11 15.28
N PRO A 309 21.63 22.37 16.55
CA PRO A 309 21.52 21.41 17.65
C PRO A 309 20.06 21.16 18.06
N PRO A 310 19.75 20.00 18.68
CA PRO A 310 18.43 19.71 19.23
C PRO A 310 18.04 20.74 20.29
N ARG A 311 16.76 21.12 20.32
CA ARG A 311 16.16 22.01 21.33
C ARG A 311 14.76 21.57 21.67
N GLU A 312 14.39 21.58 22.95
CA GLU A 312 13.07 21.13 23.45
C GLU A 312 12.69 19.76 22.89
N GLY A 313 13.66 18.84 22.88
CA GLY A 313 13.48 17.48 22.38
C GLY A 313 13.24 17.37 20.88
N LYS A 314 13.51 18.42 20.09
CA LYS A 314 13.21 18.48 18.66
C LYS A 314 14.44 18.78 17.82
N VAL A 315 14.49 18.15 16.65
CA VAL A 315 15.35 18.52 15.53
C VAL A 315 14.53 18.78 14.26
N THR A 316 15.02 19.67 13.39
CA THR A 316 14.43 19.92 12.07
C THR A 316 15.41 19.49 11.00
N LEU A 317 14.94 18.75 9.99
CA LEU A 317 15.74 18.33 8.84
C LEU A 317 15.59 19.33 7.68
N VAL A 318 16.72 19.58 7.02
CA VAL A 318 16.87 20.58 5.96
C VAL A 318 17.56 19.96 4.75
N ALA A 319 17.10 20.31 3.57
CA ALA A 319 17.73 19.88 2.32
C ALA A 319 19.07 20.60 2.11
N GLU A 320 20.14 19.85 1.88
CA GLU A 320 21.47 20.40 1.56
C GLU A 320 21.64 20.69 0.06
N GLN A 321 20.76 20.14 -0.77
CA GLN A 321 20.74 20.31 -2.21
C GLN A 321 19.31 20.47 -2.74
N ASP A 322 19.20 20.94 -3.98
CA ASP A 322 17.94 20.94 -4.72
C ASP A 322 17.60 19.52 -5.16
N GLY A 323 16.31 19.15 -5.12
CA GLY A 323 15.89 17.83 -5.58
C GLY A 323 14.50 17.43 -5.11
N ILE A 324 14.18 16.15 -5.25
CA ILE A 324 12.92 15.56 -4.83
C ILE A 324 13.10 14.88 -3.48
N LEU A 325 12.23 15.23 -2.53
CA LEU A 325 12.13 14.52 -1.26
C LEU A 325 11.64 13.09 -1.52
N VAL A 326 12.43 12.10 -1.12
CA VAL A 326 12.05 10.70 -1.12
C VAL A 326 11.96 10.22 0.32
N THR A 327 10.79 9.70 0.67
CA THR A 327 10.50 9.15 2.00
C THR A 327 10.10 7.69 1.86
N ASP A 328 10.66 6.83 2.71
CA ASP A 328 10.11 5.49 2.94
C ASP A 328 8.87 5.64 3.85
N LEU A 329 7.68 5.62 3.25
CA LEU A 329 6.42 5.84 3.95
C LEU A 329 6.09 4.69 4.91
N GLU A 330 6.49 3.47 4.59
CA GLU A 330 6.25 2.30 5.44
C GLU A 330 7.13 2.39 6.70
N MET A 331 8.43 2.67 6.53
CA MET A 331 9.35 2.94 7.62
C MET A 331 8.91 4.15 8.47
N MET A 332 8.43 5.24 7.85
CA MET A 332 7.91 6.42 8.55
C MET A 332 6.71 6.06 9.45
N THR A 333 5.84 5.19 8.94
CA THR A 333 4.67 4.72 9.67
C THR A 333 5.10 3.85 10.84
N HIS A 334 6.01 2.88 10.63
CA HIS A 334 6.57 2.04 11.68
C HIS A 334 7.23 2.83 12.80
N PHE A 335 8.02 3.84 12.46
CA PHE A 335 8.66 4.71 13.44
C PHE A 335 7.61 5.43 14.31
N ASN A 336 6.58 6.00 13.69
CA ASN A 336 5.52 6.72 14.41
C ASN A 336 4.57 5.82 15.22
N PHE A 337 4.59 4.51 15.00
CA PHE A 337 3.87 3.56 15.85
C PHE A 337 4.55 3.30 17.19
N VAL A 338 5.85 3.61 17.32
CA VAL A 338 6.55 3.48 18.60
C VAL A 338 6.04 4.57 19.56
N PRO A 339 5.66 4.23 20.80
CA PRO A 339 5.20 5.22 21.76
C PRO A 339 6.24 6.30 22.03
N ASN A 340 5.78 7.51 22.35
CA ASN A 340 6.61 8.62 22.84
C ASN A 340 7.66 9.18 21.86
N VAL A 341 7.65 8.74 20.60
CA VAL A 341 8.46 9.30 19.51
C VAL A 341 7.56 9.85 18.41
N MET A 342 8.10 10.76 17.59
CA MET A 342 7.40 11.14 16.35
C MET A 342 8.36 11.64 15.28
N VAL A 343 7.94 11.50 14.03
CA VAL A 343 8.50 12.16 12.87
C VAL A 343 7.39 12.61 11.92
N ALA A 344 7.51 13.83 11.39
CA ALA A 344 6.61 14.34 10.36
C ALA A 344 7.40 15.04 9.26
N ALA A 345 6.91 14.93 8.03
CA ALA A 345 7.55 15.48 6.84
C ALA A 345 6.53 16.09 5.87
N ARG A 346 7.04 16.88 4.91
CA ARG A 346 6.31 17.20 3.68
C ARG A 346 6.07 15.90 2.88
N LYS A 347 5.09 15.96 1.96
CA LYS A 347 4.76 14.83 1.09
C LYS A 347 5.98 14.36 0.29
N SER A 348 6.24 13.04 0.30
CA SER A 348 7.22 12.40 -0.59
C SER A 348 6.90 12.72 -2.06
N GLY A 349 7.92 12.94 -2.88
CA GLY A 349 7.77 13.44 -4.26
C GLY A 349 7.73 14.96 -4.37
N SER A 350 7.76 15.71 -3.27
CA SER A 350 7.81 17.19 -3.31
C SER A 350 9.18 17.68 -3.76
N LEU A 351 9.19 18.68 -4.66
CA LEU A 351 10.40 19.43 -5.00
C LEU A 351 10.82 20.32 -3.82
N VAL A 352 12.08 20.24 -3.44
CA VAL A 352 12.69 21.05 -2.38
C VAL A 352 13.93 21.76 -2.90
N LYS A 353 14.18 22.96 -2.36
CA LYS A 353 15.40 23.74 -2.61
C LYS A 353 16.37 23.59 -1.46
N LYS A 354 17.67 23.76 -1.70
CA LYS A 354 18.68 23.87 -0.65
C LYS A 354 18.24 24.86 0.43
N GLY A 355 18.38 24.48 1.69
CA GLY A 355 17.92 25.25 2.85
C GLY A 355 16.45 25.06 3.22
N THR A 356 15.67 24.31 2.43
CA THR A 356 14.26 24.04 2.75
C THR A 356 14.13 23.12 3.94
N ARG A 357 13.45 23.58 5.00
CA ARG A 357 12.95 22.73 6.10
C ARG A 357 11.81 21.85 5.59
N PHE A 358 11.99 20.54 5.63
CA PHE A 358 11.01 19.58 5.08
C PHE A 358 10.51 18.54 6.08
N ALA A 359 11.26 18.23 7.13
CA ALA A 359 10.84 17.27 8.16
C ALA A 359 11.31 17.68 9.56
N GLY A 360 10.76 17.04 10.58
CA GLY A 360 11.23 17.16 11.95
C GLY A 360 10.86 15.93 12.76
N THR A 361 11.71 15.59 13.72
CA THR A 361 11.49 14.52 14.68
C THR A 361 11.69 15.06 16.09
N ARG A 362 11.02 14.43 17.05
CA ARG A 362 11.16 14.78 18.47
C ARG A 362 10.93 13.59 19.38
N ALA A 363 11.53 13.65 20.57
CA ALA A 363 10.97 12.98 21.73
C ALA A 363 9.68 13.71 22.16
N ILE A 364 8.67 12.95 22.57
CA ILE A 364 7.44 13.50 23.13
C ILE A 364 7.63 13.83 24.62
N PRO A 365 8.12 12.90 25.48
CA PRO A 365 8.46 13.18 26.87
C PRO A 365 9.90 13.70 27.01
N LEU A 366 10.18 14.29 28.18
CA LEU A 366 11.52 14.76 28.56
C LEU A 366 12.57 13.63 28.60
N TYR A 367 12.15 12.44 29.04
CA TYR A 367 12.96 11.24 29.04
C TYR A 367 12.22 10.14 28.30
N LEU A 368 12.87 9.53 27.32
CA LEU A 368 12.36 8.37 26.59
C LEU A 368 12.95 7.09 27.19
N SER A 369 12.12 6.08 27.41
CA SER A 369 12.62 4.78 27.87
C SER A 369 13.60 4.16 26.86
N ARG A 370 14.65 3.49 27.35
CA ARG A 370 15.65 2.82 26.50
C ARG A 370 15.01 1.79 25.58
N ASN A 371 13.95 1.16 26.05
CA ASN A 371 13.14 0.24 25.26
C ASN A 371 12.54 0.96 24.04
N ASN A 372 11.72 2.01 24.23
CA ASN A 372 11.11 2.72 23.10
C ASN A 372 12.16 3.35 22.17
N PHE A 373 13.26 3.87 22.73
CA PHE A 373 14.39 4.36 21.93
C PHE A 373 14.96 3.27 21.02
N SER A 374 15.29 2.09 21.57
CA SER A 374 15.88 0.99 20.81
C SER A 374 14.91 0.45 19.75
N GLN A 375 13.61 0.42 20.06
CA GLN A 375 12.55 0.05 19.13
C GLN A 375 12.43 1.04 17.98
N ALA A 376 12.43 2.34 18.27
CA ALA A 376 12.38 3.40 17.27
C ALA A 376 13.59 3.34 16.33
N VAL A 377 14.80 3.13 16.86
CA VAL A 377 16.02 2.94 16.04
C VAL A 377 15.89 1.68 15.18
N SER A 378 15.43 0.57 15.75
CA SER A 378 15.28 -0.70 15.02
C SER A 378 14.23 -0.62 13.90
N SER A 379 13.20 0.21 14.06
CA SER A 379 12.16 0.42 13.04
C SER A 379 12.67 1.02 11.72
N LEU A 380 13.86 1.63 11.74
CA LEU A 380 14.52 2.19 10.57
C LEU A 380 15.37 1.17 9.79
N ASN A 381 15.48 -0.07 10.28
CA ASN A 381 16.18 -1.18 9.62
C ASN A 381 17.65 -0.89 9.19
N GLY A 382 18.31 0.09 9.82
CA GLY A 382 19.68 0.50 9.48
C GLY A 382 19.80 1.39 8.24
N GLU A 383 18.69 1.79 7.62
CA GLU A 383 18.64 2.65 6.43
C GLU A 383 18.08 4.04 6.79
N PRO A 384 18.46 5.11 6.05
CA PRO A 384 17.90 6.43 6.28
C PRO A 384 16.43 6.52 5.84
N LEU A 385 15.63 7.22 6.63
CA LEU A 385 14.20 7.41 6.36
C LEU A 385 13.93 8.36 5.18
N PHE A 386 14.82 9.34 4.98
CA PHE A 386 14.68 10.38 3.97
C PHE A 386 15.93 10.46 3.10
N LYS A 387 15.75 10.84 1.83
CA LYS A 387 16.83 11.33 0.95
C LYS A 387 16.32 12.42 0.02
N ILE A 388 17.22 13.29 -0.45
CA ILE A 388 16.92 14.27 -1.50
C ILE A 388 17.57 13.80 -2.81
N ALA A 389 16.74 13.31 -3.73
CA ALA A 389 17.20 12.87 -5.05
C ALA A 389 17.40 14.09 -5.97
N PRO A 390 18.64 14.40 -6.40
CA PRO A 390 18.89 15.51 -7.30
C PRO A 390 18.26 15.26 -8.68
N LEU A 391 17.95 16.34 -9.39
CA LEU A 391 17.42 16.25 -10.75
C LEU A 391 18.56 16.13 -11.75
N ARG A 392 18.50 15.14 -12.65
CA ARG A 392 19.38 15.08 -13.82
C ARG A 392 19.01 16.19 -14.81
N LYS A 393 20.01 16.68 -15.55
CA LYS A 393 19.77 17.57 -16.70
C LYS A 393 19.48 16.72 -17.92
N ALA A 394 18.22 16.67 -18.32
CA ALA A 394 17.77 15.87 -19.45
C ALA A 394 17.95 16.63 -20.78
N LYS A 395 18.26 15.87 -21.83
CA LYS A 395 18.18 16.29 -23.22
C LYS A 395 16.81 15.88 -23.74
N VAL A 396 15.92 16.85 -23.84
CA VAL A 396 14.51 16.59 -24.12
C VAL A 396 14.23 16.72 -25.61
N GLY A 397 13.67 15.67 -26.20
CA GLY A 397 13.03 15.72 -27.52
C GLY A 397 11.55 16.02 -27.36
N LEU A 398 11.05 17.04 -28.06
CA LEU A 398 9.64 17.37 -28.06
C LEU A 398 8.97 16.87 -29.35
N LEU A 399 7.94 16.05 -29.22
CA LEU A 399 7.13 15.58 -30.32
C LEU A 399 5.72 16.20 -30.23
N ILE A 400 5.34 16.95 -31.25
CA ILE A 400 4.03 17.56 -31.36
C ILE A 400 3.33 16.90 -32.53
N THR A 401 2.20 16.25 -32.26
CA THR A 401 1.33 15.66 -33.28
C THR A 401 0.05 16.50 -33.44
N GLY A 402 -0.67 16.33 -34.54
CA GLY A 402 -1.88 17.10 -34.84
C GLY A 402 -1.84 17.66 -36.25
N ASP A 403 -2.77 17.21 -37.08
CA ASP A 403 -2.88 17.65 -38.48
C ASP A 403 -3.12 19.15 -38.60
N GLU A 404 -3.86 19.74 -37.66
CA GLU A 404 -4.15 21.17 -37.63
C GLU A 404 -2.91 22.03 -37.36
N VAL A 405 -1.98 21.54 -36.54
CA VAL A 405 -0.71 22.22 -36.27
C VAL A 405 0.24 22.02 -37.44
N PHE A 406 0.35 20.78 -37.94
CA PHE A 406 1.23 20.43 -39.05
C PHE A 406 0.90 21.20 -40.34
N ASN A 407 -0.39 21.36 -40.65
CA ASN A 407 -0.85 22.11 -41.82
C ASN A 407 -0.89 23.64 -41.59
N GLY A 408 -0.49 24.11 -40.41
CA GLY A 408 -0.45 25.55 -40.08
C GLY A 408 -1.83 26.20 -39.94
N LEU A 409 -2.88 25.41 -39.69
CA LEU A 409 -4.24 25.91 -39.43
C LEU A 409 -4.33 26.59 -38.06
N ILE A 410 -3.55 26.12 -37.10
CA ILE A 410 -3.37 26.75 -35.79
C ILE A 410 -1.89 26.83 -35.43
N GLU A 411 -1.54 27.80 -34.57
CA GLU A 411 -0.20 27.94 -34.01
C GLU A 411 -0.04 27.01 -32.80
N ASP A 412 1.08 26.30 -32.70
CA ASP A 412 1.40 25.50 -31.53
C ASP A 412 1.63 26.38 -30.30
N LYS A 413 1.11 25.94 -29.16
CA LYS A 413 1.33 26.57 -27.85
C LYS A 413 2.00 25.63 -26.85
N PHE A 414 2.17 24.36 -27.19
CA PHE A 414 2.79 23.40 -26.29
C PHE A 414 4.28 23.63 -26.16
N GLU A 415 4.98 23.94 -27.26
CA GLU A 415 6.43 24.12 -27.26
C GLU A 415 6.87 25.14 -26.20
N ALA A 416 6.23 26.31 -26.18
CA ALA A 416 6.52 27.34 -25.19
C ALA A 416 6.25 26.88 -23.74
N ILE A 417 5.13 26.17 -23.50
CA ILE A 417 4.72 25.70 -22.17
C ILE A 417 5.66 24.60 -21.66
N ILE A 418 5.96 23.61 -22.49
CA ILE A 418 6.83 22.48 -22.14
C ILE A 418 8.27 22.98 -21.96
N THR A 419 8.76 23.82 -22.87
CA THR A 419 10.10 24.43 -22.75
C THR A 419 10.26 25.15 -21.42
N ALA A 420 9.29 25.98 -21.02
CA ALA A 420 9.34 26.70 -19.75
C ALA A 420 9.38 25.75 -18.55
N LYS A 421 8.60 24.66 -18.56
CA LYS A 421 8.58 23.65 -17.47
C LYS A 421 9.89 22.86 -17.39
N VAL A 422 10.44 22.45 -18.54
CA VAL A 422 11.70 21.72 -18.65
C VAL A 422 12.88 22.57 -18.17
N GLN A 423 12.96 23.82 -18.63
CA GLN A 423 14.01 24.77 -18.23
C GLN A 423 13.93 25.13 -16.74
N ALA A 424 12.72 25.27 -16.18
CA ALA A 424 12.53 25.53 -14.75
C ALA A 424 13.09 24.40 -13.86
N LEU A 425 13.24 23.19 -14.40
CA LEU A 425 13.83 22.03 -13.74
C LEU A 425 15.31 21.79 -14.13
N GLY A 426 15.90 22.68 -14.93
CA GLY A 426 17.32 22.66 -15.29
C GLY A 426 17.69 21.80 -16.50
N SER A 427 16.70 21.34 -17.26
CA SER A 427 16.86 20.55 -18.50
C SER A 427 16.69 21.42 -19.74
N GLU A 428 16.97 20.89 -20.93
CA GLU A 428 16.87 21.62 -22.20
C GLU A 428 16.05 20.84 -23.25
N ILE A 429 15.34 21.56 -24.12
CA ILE A 429 14.78 20.99 -25.35
C ILE A 429 15.89 21.01 -26.41
N VAL A 430 16.28 19.83 -26.90
CA VAL A 430 17.34 19.68 -27.92
C VAL A 430 16.75 19.77 -29.33
N ARG A 431 15.57 19.20 -29.53
CA ARG A 431 14.85 19.22 -30.82
C ARG A 431 13.35 19.15 -30.60
N THR A 432 12.63 19.92 -31.41
CA THR A 432 11.18 19.80 -31.58
C THR A 432 10.89 19.22 -32.95
N VAL A 433 10.00 18.23 -33.02
CA VAL A 433 9.47 17.67 -34.26
C VAL A 433 7.96 17.85 -34.23
N ILE A 434 7.43 18.47 -35.29
CA ILE A 434 5.99 18.63 -35.53
C ILE A 434 5.62 17.69 -36.67
N GLY A 435 4.62 16.83 -36.46
CA GLY A 435 4.17 15.85 -37.45
C GLY A 435 2.65 15.68 -37.46
N PRO A 436 2.08 15.12 -38.54
CA PRO A 436 0.66 14.78 -38.62
C PRO A 436 0.32 13.57 -37.74
N ASP A 437 -0.98 13.28 -37.55
CA ASP A 437 -1.45 12.11 -36.79
C ASP A 437 -1.33 10.81 -37.62
N SER A 438 -0.08 10.42 -37.87
CA SER A 438 0.27 9.22 -38.62
C SER A 438 1.16 8.30 -37.80
N ARG A 439 0.73 7.05 -37.65
CA ARG A 439 1.45 6.00 -36.90
C ARG A 439 2.92 5.88 -37.32
N ASP A 440 3.18 5.85 -38.63
CA ASP A 440 4.52 5.72 -39.19
C ASP A 440 5.39 6.96 -38.93
N LEU A 441 4.82 8.16 -39.09
CA LEU A 441 5.57 9.41 -38.90
C LEU A 441 5.88 9.67 -37.43
N ILE A 442 4.97 9.30 -36.52
CA ILE A 442 5.18 9.35 -35.07
C ILE A 442 6.29 8.39 -34.66
N ARG A 443 6.29 7.16 -35.20
CA ARG A 443 7.37 6.20 -34.99
C ARG A 443 8.72 6.78 -35.42
N ASP A 444 8.78 7.30 -36.63
CA ASP A 444 10.03 7.78 -37.23
C ASP A 444 10.53 9.04 -36.53
N ALA A 445 9.63 9.94 -36.12
CA ALA A 445 9.95 11.10 -35.31
C ALA A 445 10.53 10.69 -33.94
N ALA A 446 9.87 9.78 -33.22
CA ALA A 446 10.35 9.29 -31.94
C ALA A 446 11.74 8.64 -32.07
N LYS A 447 11.96 7.81 -33.09
CA LYS A 447 13.28 7.23 -33.39
C LYS A 447 14.33 8.30 -33.67
N SER A 448 14.01 9.30 -34.48
CA SER A 448 14.95 10.38 -34.79
C SER A 448 15.39 11.17 -33.55
N LEU A 449 14.48 11.40 -32.59
CA LEU A 449 14.79 12.07 -31.33
C LEU A 449 15.72 11.22 -30.46
N MET A 450 15.51 9.90 -30.43
CA MET A 450 16.40 8.96 -29.73
C MET A 450 17.79 8.91 -30.38
N ASP A 451 17.86 8.86 -31.71
CA ASP A 451 19.11 8.81 -32.46
C ASP A 451 19.97 10.08 -32.28
N GLU A 452 19.34 11.23 -32.00
CA GLU A 452 20.01 12.47 -31.63
C GLU A 452 20.51 12.52 -30.17
N GLY A 453 20.27 11.46 -29.40
CA GLY A 453 20.71 11.35 -28.03
C GLY A 453 19.82 12.09 -27.03
N CYS A 454 18.54 12.32 -27.37
CA CYS A 454 17.55 12.70 -26.36
C CYS A 454 17.37 11.55 -25.36
N ASP A 455 17.43 11.87 -24.07
CA ASP A 455 17.26 10.91 -22.97
C ASP A 455 15.89 11.05 -22.28
N LEU A 456 15.06 11.96 -22.77
CA LEU A 456 13.66 12.13 -22.43
C LEU A 456 12.90 12.61 -23.67
N ILE A 457 11.81 11.94 -24.03
CA ILE A 457 10.88 12.40 -25.06
C ILE A 457 9.60 12.86 -24.38
N ILE A 458 9.14 14.06 -24.72
CA ILE A 458 7.82 14.56 -24.33
C ILE A 458 6.97 14.63 -25.60
N THR A 459 5.80 14.00 -25.59
CA THR A 459 4.79 14.17 -26.64
C THR A 459 3.58 14.90 -26.10
N THR A 460 2.97 15.80 -26.87
CA THR A 460 1.86 16.67 -26.40
C THR A 460 0.54 16.44 -27.11
N ALA A 461 0.52 15.54 -28.08
CA ALA A 461 -0.67 15.20 -28.84
C ALA A 461 -0.84 13.70 -28.95
N GLY A 462 -2.07 13.30 -29.31
CA GLY A 462 -2.50 11.92 -29.31
C GLY A 462 -2.56 11.24 -27.93
N MET A 463 -3.09 11.99 -26.95
CA MET A 463 -3.49 11.46 -25.64
C MET A 463 -5.01 11.48 -25.48
N SER A 464 -5.77 11.43 -26.58
CA SER A 464 -7.23 11.42 -26.56
C SER A 464 -7.79 10.04 -26.20
N VAL A 465 -9.09 9.98 -25.93
CA VAL A 465 -9.85 8.72 -25.88
C VAL A 465 -10.20 8.21 -27.28
N ASP A 466 -9.99 9.05 -28.30
CA ASP A 466 -10.51 8.79 -29.64
C ASP A 466 -9.81 7.58 -30.28
N PRO A 467 -10.56 6.68 -30.95
CA PRO A 467 -9.99 5.47 -31.55
C PRO A 467 -9.00 5.72 -32.69
N ASP A 468 -9.08 6.87 -33.34
CA ASP A 468 -8.18 7.32 -34.41
C ASP A 468 -6.88 7.94 -33.89
N ASP A 469 -6.73 8.07 -32.58
CA ASP A 469 -5.48 8.46 -31.95
C ASP A 469 -4.42 7.36 -32.08
N VAL A 470 -3.55 7.53 -33.08
CA VAL A 470 -2.48 6.58 -33.42
C VAL A 470 -1.18 6.83 -32.69
N THR A 471 -1.08 7.82 -31.78
CA THR A 471 0.20 8.19 -31.16
C THR A 471 0.78 7.08 -30.31
N ARG A 472 -0.05 6.43 -29.48
CA ARG A 472 0.39 5.28 -28.69
C ARG A 472 0.89 4.13 -29.57
N HIS A 473 0.23 3.89 -30.70
CA HIS A 473 0.63 2.86 -31.65
C HIS A 473 1.97 3.20 -32.33
N GLY A 474 2.17 4.46 -32.74
CA GLY A 474 3.43 4.91 -33.32
C GLY A 474 4.60 4.84 -32.33
N LEU A 475 4.37 5.19 -31.07
CA LEU A 475 5.36 5.04 -30.00
C LEU A 475 5.71 3.57 -29.74
N VAL A 476 4.72 2.67 -29.69
CA VAL A 476 4.98 1.22 -29.55
C VAL A 476 5.82 0.71 -30.72
N ASP A 477 5.54 1.11 -31.95
CA ASP A 477 6.35 0.76 -33.12
C ASP A 477 7.76 1.38 -33.09
N ALA A 478 7.95 2.45 -32.33
CA ALA A 478 9.26 3.05 -32.08
C ALA A 478 10.11 2.22 -31.10
N GLY A 479 9.54 1.19 -30.48
CA GLY A 479 10.20 0.35 -29.48
C GLY A 479 9.90 0.79 -28.04
N VAL A 480 8.85 1.59 -27.83
CA VAL A 480 8.40 1.95 -26.48
C VAL A 480 7.80 0.74 -25.77
N THR A 481 8.17 0.57 -24.50
CA THR A 481 7.81 -0.51 -23.58
C THR A 481 7.37 0.07 -22.24
N ASP A 482 6.83 -0.78 -21.36
CA ASP A 482 6.35 -0.42 -20.01
C ASP A 482 5.37 0.77 -20.00
N LEU A 483 4.49 0.80 -21.00
CA LEU A 483 3.53 1.88 -21.23
C LEU A 483 2.46 1.89 -20.13
N LEU A 484 2.48 2.93 -19.31
CA LEU A 484 1.44 3.29 -18.36
C LEU A 484 0.60 4.42 -18.93
N TYR A 485 -0.67 4.13 -19.18
CA TYR A 485 -1.64 5.12 -19.67
C TYR A 485 -2.71 5.41 -18.64
N GLY A 486 -2.93 6.68 -18.37
CA GLY A 486 -3.91 7.14 -17.40
C GLY A 486 -3.31 7.32 -16.00
N ALA A 487 -3.60 8.48 -15.40
CA ALA A 487 -3.35 8.77 -13.99
C ALA A 487 -4.63 9.37 -13.36
N PRO A 488 -4.98 9.02 -12.11
CA PRO A 488 -6.11 9.61 -11.38
C PRO A 488 -5.77 11.04 -10.90
N VAL A 489 -5.53 11.94 -11.85
CA VAL A 489 -5.15 13.34 -11.62
C VAL A 489 -5.99 14.24 -12.52
N LEU A 490 -6.64 15.24 -11.92
CA LEU A 490 -7.48 16.21 -12.60
C LEU A 490 -6.92 17.61 -12.32
N PRO A 491 -6.32 18.31 -13.29
CA PRO A 491 -6.22 18.00 -14.72
C PRO A 491 -5.01 17.13 -15.09
N GLY A 492 -5.17 16.31 -16.14
CA GLY A 492 -4.08 15.52 -16.72
C GLY A 492 -4.28 14.02 -16.69
N THR A 493 -5.53 13.56 -16.74
CA THR A 493 -5.90 12.13 -16.65
C THR A 493 -5.18 11.28 -17.68
N MET A 494 -5.09 11.73 -18.93
CA MET A 494 -4.56 10.95 -20.04
C MET A 494 -3.03 10.96 -20.13
N LEU A 495 -2.35 11.09 -18.98
CA LEU A 495 -0.90 11.03 -18.90
C LEU A 495 -0.40 9.67 -19.41
N LEU A 496 0.62 9.70 -20.25
CA LEU A 496 1.37 8.52 -20.65
C LEU A 496 2.77 8.57 -20.03
N LEU A 497 3.21 7.47 -19.44
CA LEU A 497 4.60 7.24 -19.04
C LEU A 497 5.07 5.94 -19.66
N ALA A 498 6.25 5.94 -20.26
CA ALA A 498 6.82 4.76 -20.86
C ALA A 498 8.35 4.90 -21.01
N ARG A 499 9.00 3.92 -21.62
CA ARG A 499 10.42 4.00 -21.99
C ARG A 499 10.74 3.29 -23.30
N ALA A 500 11.76 3.74 -24.01
CA ALA A 500 12.37 3.03 -25.13
C ALA A 500 13.85 2.80 -24.82
N GLY A 501 14.20 1.59 -24.39
CA GLY A 501 15.51 1.34 -23.77
C GLY A 501 15.68 2.20 -22.51
N ASP A 502 16.72 3.04 -22.48
CA ASP A 502 17.01 3.97 -21.39
C ASP A 502 16.32 5.34 -21.55
N VAL A 503 15.70 5.60 -22.71
CA VAL A 503 15.01 6.88 -22.98
C VAL A 503 13.64 6.85 -22.34
N GLN A 504 13.36 7.83 -21.48
CA GLN A 504 12.05 7.99 -20.85
C GLN A 504 11.09 8.70 -21.81
N VAL A 505 9.81 8.33 -21.80
CA VAL A 505 8.77 8.93 -22.65
C VAL A 505 7.61 9.41 -21.78
N ILE A 506 7.19 10.67 -21.95
CA ILE A 506 6.03 11.26 -21.28
C ILE A 506 5.06 11.79 -22.33
N GLY A 507 3.83 11.29 -22.32
CA GLY A 507 2.73 11.90 -23.08
C GLY A 507 1.92 12.84 -22.20
N VAL A 508 1.78 14.09 -22.67
CA VAL A 508 1.18 15.21 -21.95
C VAL A 508 -0.21 15.47 -22.52
N PRO A 509 -1.27 15.43 -21.70
CA PRO A 509 -2.61 15.74 -22.17
C PRO A 509 -2.78 17.21 -22.55
N ALA A 510 -3.72 17.48 -23.47
CA ALA A 510 -3.99 18.83 -23.97
C ALA A 510 -4.47 19.83 -22.91
N CYS A 511 -4.91 19.34 -21.75
CA CYS A 511 -5.26 20.19 -20.61
C CYS A 511 -4.11 21.09 -20.15
N ALA A 512 -2.85 20.76 -20.49
CA ALA A 512 -1.67 21.60 -20.23
C ALA A 512 -1.72 22.97 -20.94
N LEU A 513 -2.51 23.12 -22.01
CA LEU A 513 -2.74 24.40 -22.67
C LEU A 513 -3.62 25.36 -21.84
N PHE A 514 -4.45 24.80 -20.96
CA PHE A 514 -5.44 25.57 -20.17
C PHE A 514 -5.01 25.71 -18.71
N PHE A 515 -4.51 24.63 -18.11
CA PHE A 515 -4.15 24.59 -16.70
C PHE A 515 -2.65 24.79 -16.49
N LYS A 516 -2.31 25.72 -15.59
CA LYS A 516 -0.90 26.01 -15.24
C LYS A 516 -0.17 24.80 -14.64
N SER A 517 -0.86 24.00 -13.83
CA SER A 517 -0.31 22.80 -13.19
C SER A 517 -1.18 21.59 -13.53
N THR A 518 -0.55 20.50 -13.96
CA THR A 518 -1.21 19.26 -14.38
C THR A 518 -0.48 18.04 -13.82
N SER A 519 -0.89 16.84 -14.22
CA SER A 519 -0.16 15.60 -13.95
C SER A 519 1.33 15.67 -14.36
N LEU A 520 1.69 16.46 -15.39
CA LEU A 520 3.08 16.66 -15.80
C LEU A 520 3.94 17.23 -14.66
N ASP A 521 3.41 18.21 -13.92
CA ASP A 521 4.12 18.86 -12.81
C ASP A 521 4.36 17.92 -11.61
N LEU A 522 3.59 16.84 -11.51
CA LEU A 522 3.76 15.80 -10.48
C LEU A 522 4.77 14.73 -10.91
N VAL A 523 4.81 14.38 -12.20
CA VAL A 523 5.63 13.26 -12.70
C VAL A 523 7.00 13.69 -13.24
N LEU A 524 7.08 14.80 -13.96
CA LEU A 524 8.34 15.24 -14.60
C LEU A 524 9.48 15.41 -13.60
N PRO A 525 9.30 16.08 -12.43
CA PRO A 525 10.38 16.18 -11.45
C PRO A 525 10.84 14.82 -10.91
N ARG A 526 9.91 13.86 -10.75
CA ARG A 526 10.23 12.50 -10.26
C ARG A 526 11.00 11.70 -11.30
N VAL A 527 10.61 11.81 -12.57
CA VAL A 527 11.28 11.20 -13.72
C VAL A 527 12.72 11.74 -13.85
N LEU A 528 12.89 13.06 -13.75
CA LEU A 528 14.21 13.71 -13.74
C LEU A 528 15.06 13.36 -12.51
N ALA A 529 14.43 13.01 -11.38
CA ALA A 529 15.11 12.47 -10.20
C ALA A 529 15.49 10.98 -10.34
N GLY A 530 15.33 10.39 -11.53
CA GLY A 530 15.64 8.98 -11.80
C GLY A 530 14.64 7.99 -11.24
N GLN A 531 13.45 8.43 -10.82
CA GLN A 531 12.42 7.52 -10.31
C GLN A 531 11.71 6.82 -11.47
N THR A 532 11.65 5.49 -11.41
CA THR A 532 10.78 4.68 -12.28
C THR A 532 9.41 4.60 -11.63
N LEU A 533 8.43 5.31 -12.20
CA LEU A 533 7.06 5.33 -11.69
C LEU A 533 6.30 4.08 -12.16
N THR A 534 5.65 3.41 -11.21
CA THR A 534 4.81 2.23 -11.49
C THR A 534 3.34 2.60 -11.59
N ARG A 535 2.49 1.65 -12.01
CA ARG A 535 1.02 1.82 -11.94
C ARG A 535 0.56 2.14 -10.52
N LYS A 536 1.19 1.55 -9.50
CA LYS A 536 0.91 1.80 -8.08
C LYS A 536 1.20 3.26 -7.70
N ASP A 537 2.34 3.79 -8.15
CA ASP A 537 2.71 5.20 -7.92
C ASP A 537 1.71 6.16 -8.53
N LEU A 538 1.27 5.90 -9.77
CA LEU A 538 0.25 6.72 -10.44
C LEU A 538 -1.08 6.65 -9.69
N THR A 539 -1.52 5.45 -9.29
CA THR A 539 -2.78 5.30 -8.54
C THR A 539 -2.75 6.02 -7.19
N ALA A 540 -1.58 6.16 -6.56
CA ALA A 540 -1.44 6.87 -5.29
C ALA A 540 -1.74 8.38 -5.40
N PHE A 541 -1.73 8.95 -6.61
CA PHE A 541 -2.17 10.33 -6.82
C PHE A 541 -3.69 10.51 -6.73
N ALA A 542 -4.50 9.44 -6.67
CA ALA A 542 -5.95 9.56 -6.57
C ALA A 542 -6.37 10.35 -5.32
N ASP A 543 -5.66 10.12 -4.22
CA ASP A 543 -5.78 10.92 -3.00
C ASP A 543 -4.97 12.21 -3.17
N GLY A 544 -5.67 13.35 -3.17
CA GLY A 544 -5.09 14.67 -3.45
C GLY A 544 -4.94 15.04 -4.94
N GLY A 545 -5.33 14.16 -5.87
CA GLY A 545 -5.18 14.36 -7.32
C GLY A 545 -6.15 15.36 -7.97
N TYR A 546 -7.04 15.98 -7.21
CA TYR A 546 -8.04 16.93 -7.72
C TYR A 546 -7.59 18.38 -7.53
N CYS A 547 -7.40 19.11 -8.64
CA CYS A 547 -7.03 20.52 -8.63
C CYS A 547 -8.20 21.39 -8.18
N MET A 548 -7.92 22.35 -7.30
CA MET A 548 -8.95 23.28 -6.80
C MET A 548 -9.17 24.50 -7.71
N GLU A 549 -8.48 24.58 -8.85
CA GLU A 549 -8.60 25.68 -9.82
C GLU A 549 -8.54 27.08 -9.19
N CYS A 550 -7.57 27.28 -8.29
CA CYS A 550 -7.45 28.52 -7.53
C CYS A 550 -7.29 29.74 -8.46
N LYS A 551 -7.96 30.86 -8.12
CA LYS A 551 -7.85 32.14 -8.86
C LYS A 551 -6.41 32.55 -9.17
N THR A 552 -5.52 32.36 -8.20
CA THR A 552 -4.07 32.41 -8.40
C THR A 552 -3.52 31.04 -8.06
N CYS A 553 -2.87 30.40 -9.03
CA CYS A 553 -2.25 29.10 -8.81
C CYS A 553 -1.15 29.20 -7.74
N THR A 554 -1.33 28.48 -6.64
CA THR A 554 -0.38 28.42 -5.51
C THR A 554 0.40 27.11 -5.45
N PHE A 555 0.27 26.24 -6.46
CA PHE A 555 1.07 25.02 -6.55
C PHE A 555 2.57 25.36 -6.43
N PRO A 556 3.37 24.60 -5.65
CA PRO A 556 3.03 23.35 -4.95
C PRO A 556 2.57 23.54 -3.50
N LYS A 557 2.10 24.72 -3.07
CA LYS A 557 1.63 24.96 -1.69
C LYS A 557 0.24 24.36 -1.43
N CYS A 558 -0.63 24.36 -2.44
CA CYS A 558 -1.96 23.76 -2.38
C CYS A 558 -1.92 22.22 -2.14
N PRO A 559 -3.06 21.56 -1.86
CA PRO A 559 -3.11 20.10 -1.64
C PRO A 559 -3.02 19.26 -2.92
N PHE A 560 -3.08 19.87 -4.11
CA PHE A 560 -2.96 19.14 -5.39
C PHE A 560 -1.69 18.28 -5.44
N GLY A 561 -1.88 16.97 -5.64
CA GLY A 561 -0.83 15.95 -5.69
C GLY A 561 -0.24 15.57 -4.32
N LYS A 562 -0.94 15.86 -3.20
CA LYS A 562 -0.46 15.58 -1.83
C LYS A 562 -1.34 14.66 -1.02
#